data_AF-A0A1F2HJC1-F1
#
_entry.id   AF-A0A1F2HJC1-F1
#
_cell.length_a   1.000
_cell.length_b   1.000
_cell.length_c   1.000
_cell.angle_alpha   90.00
_cell.angle_beta   90.00
_cell.angle_gamma   90.00
#
_symmetry.space_group_name_H-M   'P 1'
#
loop_
_entity.id
_entity.type
_entity.pdbx_description
1 polymer ?
#
loop_
_entity_poly.entity_id
_entity_poly.type
_entity_poly.pdbx_seq_one_letter_code
_entity_poly.pdbx_strand_id
1 'polypeptide(L)' 'MMLVFMVLAVILSVALIVLVTIQPRQTQIFSTDATSNIGKPSYWASQPIRKMLTLAISIALFILLLIFMIVSYK' A
#
# COMPACT_ATOMS: atom_id res chain seq x y z
N MET A 1 -1.64 -27.35 0.60
CA MET A 1 -2.43 -26.10 0.71
C MET A 1 -1.74 -25.04 1.56
N MET A 2 -1.33 -25.35 2.80
CA MET A 2 -0.67 -24.37 3.68
C MET A 2 0.63 -23.78 3.09
N LEU A 3 1.47 -24.59 2.45
CA LEU A 3 2.69 -24.13 1.77
C LEU A 3 2.40 -23.13 0.63
N VAL A 4 1.29 -23.32 -0.10
CA VAL A 4 0.88 -22.39 -1.17
C VAL A 4 0.49 -21.03 -0.58
N PHE A 5 -0.29 -21.02 0.51
CA PHE A 5 -0.65 -19.79 1.20
C PHE A 5 0.56 -19.04 1.75
N MET A 6 1.53 -19.76 2.32
CA MET A 6 2.78 -19.17 2.81
C MET A 6 3.59 -18.52 1.68
N VAL A 7 3.78 -19.22 0.56
CA VAL A 7 4.50 -18.69 -0.59
C VAL A 7 3.80 -17.44 -1.15
N LEU A 8 2.47 -17.49 -1.31
CA LEU A 8 1.68 -16.34 -1.77
C LEU A 8 1.79 -15.14 -0.80
N ALA A 9 1.73 -15.38 0.51
CA ALA A 9 1.87 -14.33 1.51
C ALA A 9 3.25 -13.66 1.46
N VAL A 10 4.32 -14.45 1.29
CA VAL A 10 5.68 -13.91 1.13
C VAL A 10 5.79 -13.05 -0.12
N ILE A 11 5.30 -13.54 -1.27
CA ILE A 11 5.36 -12.80 -2.54
C ILE A 11 4.60 -11.47 -2.42
N LEU A 12 3.37 -11.49 -1.92
CA LEU A 12 2.57 -10.27 -1.74
C LEU A 12 3.20 -9.30 -0.74
N SER A 13 3.80 -9.80 0.34
CA SER A 13 4.48 -8.96 1.34
C SER A 13 5.70 -8.27 0.76
N VAL A 14 6.56 -9.01 0.03
CA VAL A 14 7.74 -8.44 -0.64
C VAL A 14 7.32 -7.41 -1.68
N ALA A 15 6.30 -7.72 -2.49
CA ALA A 15 5.76 -6.78 -3.46
C ALA A 15 5.28 -5.49 -2.79
N LEU A 16 4.55 -5.58 -1.68
CA LEU A 16 4.05 -4.43 -0.94
C LEU A 16 5.20 -3.59 -0.35
N ILE A 17 6.23 -4.22 0.21
CA ILE A 17 7.41 -3.52 0.74
C ILE A 17 8.12 -2.73 -0.37
N VAL A 18 8.39 -3.36 -1.51
CA VAL A 18 9.01 -2.69 -2.66
C VAL A 18 8.15 -1.52 -3.14
N LEU A 19 6.84 -1.73 -3.23
CA LEU A 19 5.94 -0.71 -3.73
C LEU A 19 5.85 0.50 -2.79
N VAL A 20 5.75 0.27 -1.47
CA VAL A 20 5.70 1.33 -0.44
C VAL A 20 7.03 2.08 -0.33
N THR A 21 8.17 1.40 -0.47
CA THR A 21 9.49 2.05 -0.40
C THR A 21 9.76 2.97 -1.59
N ILE A 22 9.20 2.66 -2.76
CA ILE A 22 9.32 3.49 -3.97
C ILE A 22 8.32 4.67 -3.98
N GLN A 23 7.32 4.69 -3.10
CA GLN A 23 6.38 5.81 -3.05
C GLN A 23 7.10 7.11 -2.68
N PRO A 24 6.80 8.22 -3.37
CA PRO A 24 7.39 9.51 -3.05
C PRO A 24 6.97 9.90 -1.64
N ARG A 25 7.93 10.00 -0.74
CA ARG A 25 7.70 10.58 0.59
C ARG A 25 7.38 12.04 0.37
N GLN A 26 6.15 12.44 0.73
CA GLN A 26 5.73 13.82 0.60
C GLN A 26 6.56 14.65 1.56
N THR A 27 7.61 15.31 1.06
CA THR A 27 8.36 16.29 1.82
C THR A 27 7.43 17.48 2.07
N GLN A 28 7.16 17.77 3.33
CA GLN A 28 6.35 18.92 3.71
C GLN A 28 7.15 20.19 3.39
N ILE A 29 6.91 20.78 2.22
CA ILE A 29 7.46 22.08 1.86
C ILE A 29 6.60 23.13 2.58
N PHE A 30 7.09 23.65 3.69
CA PHE A 30 6.49 24.83 4.33
C PHE A 30 6.64 26.01 3.38
N SER A 31 5.58 26.33 2.65
CA SER A 31 5.54 27.49 1.78
C SER A 31 5.44 28.75 2.64
N THR A 32 6.41 29.66 2.54
CA THR A 32 6.42 30.94 3.28
C THR A 32 5.47 31.98 2.65
N ASP A 33 4.97 31.71 1.44
CA ASP A 33 4.03 32.56 0.72
C ASP A 33 2.57 32.25 1.06
N ALA A 34 1.74 33.31 1.16
CA ALA A 34 0.33 33.27 1.51
C ALA A 34 -0.59 32.60 0.46
N THR A 35 -0.04 32.01 -0.60
CA THR A 35 -0.75 31.09 -1.54
C THR A 35 -0.41 29.63 -1.23
N SER A 36 -0.32 29.34 0.07
CA SER A 36 -0.06 28.04 0.65
C SER A 36 -0.77 26.91 -0.09
N ASN A 37 -0.02 25.90 -0.54
CA ASN A 37 -0.58 24.68 -1.12
C ASN A 37 -1.26 23.78 -0.05
N ILE A 38 -1.47 24.28 1.17
CA ILE A 38 -2.29 23.67 2.21
C ILE A 38 -3.72 23.55 1.69
N GLY A 39 -4.14 22.33 1.34
CA GLY A 39 -5.52 22.01 0.95
C GLY A 39 -5.72 21.66 -0.54
N LYS A 40 -4.69 21.72 -1.39
CA LYS A 40 -4.85 21.21 -2.77
C LYS A 40 -5.03 19.67 -2.74
N PRO A 41 -5.94 19.09 -3.54
CA PRO A 41 -6.15 17.63 -3.63
C PRO A 41 -4.97 16.98 -4.38
N SER A 42 -3.78 17.06 -3.80
CA SER A 42 -2.52 16.75 -4.47
C SER A 42 -2.06 15.33 -4.20
N TYR A 43 -2.44 14.74 -3.05
CA TYR A 43 -1.99 13.38 -2.73
C TYR A 43 -2.55 12.38 -3.74
N TRP A 44 -3.86 12.19 -3.85
CA TRP A 44 -4.39 11.20 -4.80
C TRP A 44 -4.17 11.56 -6.28
N ALA A 45 -4.03 12.85 -6.60
CA ALA A 45 -3.70 13.30 -7.96
C ALA A 45 -2.24 13.01 -8.35
N SER A 46 -1.32 12.95 -7.38
CA SER A 46 0.09 12.62 -7.63
C SER A 46 0.28 11.10 -7.67
N GLN A 47 0.68 10.60 -8.84
CA GLN A 47 0.97 9.17 -9.08
C GLN A 47 -0.19 8.24 -8.65
N PRO A 48 -1.43 8.47 -9.14
CA PRO A 48 -2.62 7.73 -8.72
C PRO A 48 -2.48 6.22 -8.93
N ILE A 49 -1.83 5.80 -10.02
CA ILE A 49 -1.65 4.40 -10.38
C ILE A 49 -0.84 3.65 -9.31
N ARG A 50 0.27 4.23 -8.83
CA ARG A 50 1.11 3.61 -7.81
C ARG A 50 0.35 3.44 -6.49
N LYS A 51 -0.47 4.44 -6.14
CA LYS A 51 -1.29 4.43 -4.92
C LYS A 51 -2.42 3.41 -5.01
N MET A 52 -3.12 3.34 -6.14
CA MET A 52 -4.14 2.33 -6.39
C MET A 52 -3.58 0.90 -6.41
N LEU A 53 -2.40 0.68 -7.01
CA LEU A 53 -1.71 -0.60 -6.96
C LEU A 53 -1.33 -1.00 -5.52
N THR A 54 -0.86 -0.03 -4.73
CA THR A 54 -0.54 -0.28 -3.31
C THR A 54 -1.77 -0.72 -2.54
N LEU A 55 -2.88 -0.01 -2.74
CA LEU A 55 -4.14 -0.30 -2.10
C LEU A 55 -4.67 -1.69 -2.51
N ALA A 56 -4.62 -2.00 -3.80
CA ALA A 56 -5.07 -3.30 -4.31
C ALA A 56 -4.25 -4.45 -3.71
N ILE A 57 -2.92 -4.32 -3.68
CA ILE A 57 -2.02 -5.35 -3.11
C ILE A 57 -2.23 -5.47 -1.59
N SER A 58 -2.44 -4.36 -0.87
CA SER A 58 -2.70 -4.41 0.57
C SER A 58 -4.03 -5.10 0.88
N ILE A 59 -5.09 -4.82 0.11
CA ILE A 59 -6.39 -5.48 0.25
C ILE A 59 -6.26 -6.98 -0.05
N ALA A 60 -5.55 -7.34 -1.12
CA ALA A 60 -5.33 -8.74 -1.47
C ALA A 60 -4.57 -9.50 -0.36
N LEU A 61 -3.51 -8.91 0.18
CA LEU A 61 -2.75 -9.48 1.30
C LEU A 61 -3.63 -9.62 2.54
N PHE A 62 -4.44 -8.60 2.86
CA PHE A 62 -5.34 -8.65 4.01
C PHE A 62 -6.38 -9.78 3.89
N ILE A 63 -7.04 -9.92 2.74
CA ILE A 63 -8.01 -10.99 2.48
C ILE A 63 -7.32 -12.37 2.57
N LEU A 64 -6.12 -12.51 2.00
CA LEU A 64 -5.34 -13.75 2.10
C LEU A 64 -5.08 -14.13 3.56
N LEU A 65 -4.70 -13.17 4.41
CA LEU A 65 -4.46 -13.40 5.83
C LEU A 65 -5.74 -13.76 6.59
N LEU A 66 -6.88 -13.15 6.27
CA LEU A 66 -8.16 -13.53 6.85
C LEU A 66 -8.54 -14.98 6.50
N ILE A 67 -8.38 -15.37 5.23
CA ILE A 67 -8.62 -16.75 4.79
C ILE A 67 -7.67 -17.70 5.52
N PHE A 68 -6.40 -17.34 5.63
CA PHE A 68 -5.40 -18.13 6.33
C PHE A 68 -5.78 -18.35 7.80
N MET A 69 -6.26 -17.30 8.49
CA MET A 69 -6.74 -17.39 9.87
C MET A 69 -7.90 -18.37 9.99
N ILE A 70 -8.92 -18.27 9.12
CA ILE A 70 -10.11 -19.14 9.15
C ILE A 70 -9.73 -20.60 8.88
N VAL A 71 -8.84 -20.84 7.90
CA VAL A 71 -8.42 -22.19 7.52
C VAL A 71 -7.52 -22.82 8.58
N SER A 72 -6.67 -22.03 9.24
CA SER A 72 -5.74 -22.54 10.26
C SER A 72 -6.37 -22.74 11.64
N TYR A 73 -7.54 -22.14 11.88
CA TYR A 73 -8.28 -22.29 13.14
C TYR A 73 -9.12 -23.59 13.19
N LYS A 74 -9.23 -24.31 12.07
CA LYS A 74 -9.76 -25.69 12.03
C LYS A 74 -8.67 -26.69 12.33
#